data_AF-A0A953J2C7-F1
#
_entry.id   AF-A0A953J2C7-F1
#
_cell.length_a   1.000
_cell.length_b   1.000
_cell.length_c   1.000
_cell.angle_alpha   90.00
_cell.angle_beta   90.00
_cell.angle_gamma   90.00
#
_symmetry.space_group_name_H-M   'P 1'
#
loop_
_entity.id
_entity.type
_entity.pdbx_description
1 polymer ?
#
loop_
_entity_poly.entity_id
_entity_poly.type
_entity_poly.pdbx_seq_one_letter_code
_entity_poly.pdbx_strand_id
1 'polypeptide(L)'
;MTGFFKACYAEGLRSFEIQLGYMEVVDIEEILKEAEIDERAIFYGLEDISTRNIVWKIFSLFKRLTPAYVQFYKLPSHKLHGVITRVEM
;
A
#
# COMPACT_ATOMS: atom_id res chain seq x y z
N MET A 1 6.19 -2.15 -18.02
CA MET A 1 5.19 -2.10 -16.94
C MET A 1 4.07 -3.03 -17.32
N THR A 2 3.70 -3.96 -16.43
CA THR A 2 2.71 -5.00 -16.73
C THR A 2 1.72 -5.06 -15.58
N GLY A 3 0.50 -4.57 -15.82
CA GLY A 3 -0.66 -4.80 -14.97
C GLY A 3 -1.43 -6.01 -15.48
N PHE A 4 -1.70 -7.00 -14.62
CA PHE A 4 -2.46 -8.18 -15.04
C PHE A 4 -3.33 -8.75 -13.92
N PHE A 5 -4.47 -9.31 -14.31
CA PHE A 5 -5.32 -10.03 -13.38
C PHE A 5 -4.77 -11.44 -13.12
N LYS A 6 -4.77 -11.85 -11.85
CA LYS A 6 -4.56 -13.26 -11.48
C LYS A 6 -5.90 -14.02 -11.45
N ALA A 7 -5.80 -15.30 -11.08
CA ALA A 7 -6.96 -16.16 -10.85
C ALA A 7 -7.91 -15.54 -9.81
N CYS A 8 -9.20 -15.79 -9.98
CA CYS A 8 -10.20 -15.41 -8.98
C CYS A 8 -10.02 -16.28 -7.74
N TYR A 9 -9.97 -15.66 -6.56
CA TYR A 9 -9.87 -16.37 -5.29
C TYR A 9 -11.24 -16.81 -4.78
N ALA A 10 -12.26 -15.99 -5.03
CA ALA A 10 -13.66 -16.26 -4.72
C ALA A 10 -14.56 -15.35 -5.59
N GLU A 11 -15.86 -15.60 -5.58
CA GLU A 11 -16.83 -14.69 -6.19
C GLU A 11 -16.72 -13.30 -5.54
N GLY A 12 -16.60 -12.25 -6.36
CA GLY A 12 -16.38 -10.88 -5.89
C GLY A 12 -14.96 -10.56 -5.39
N LEU A 13 -14.02 -11.53 -5.43
CA LEU A 13 -12.64 -11.33 -4.98
C LEU A 13 -11.62 -11.74 -6.06
N ARG A 14 -10.95 -10.75 -6.65
CA ARG A 14 -9.93 -10.90 -7.68
C ARG A 14 -8.74 -10.01 -7.37
N SER A 15 -7.51 -10.48 -7.63
CA SER A 15 -6.33 -9.61 -7.57
C SER A 15 -5.93 -9.11 -8.95
N PHE A 16 -5.59 -7.83 -8.97
CA PHE A 16 -4.86 -7.19 -10.04
C PHE A 16 -3.44 -6.90 -9.54
N GLU A 17 -2.43 -7.38 -10.24
CA GLU A 17 -1.03 -7.18 -9.88
C GLU A 17 -0.37 -6.18 -10.82
N ILE A 18 0.33 -5.21 -10.24
CA ILE A 18 1.10 -4.21 -10.98
C ILE A 18 2.59 -4.47 -10.70
N GLN A 19 3.35 -4.72 -11.76
CA GLN A 19 4.80 -4.91 -11.67
C GLN A 19 5.54 -3.69 -12.21
N LEU A 20 6.44 -3.16 -11.37
CA LEU A 20 7.17 -1.91 -11.58
C LEU A 20 8.68 -2.15 -11.42
N GLY A 21 9.48 -1.38 -12.16
CA GLY A 21 10.91 -1.32 -11.97
C GLY A 21 11.29 -0.70 -10.62
N TYR A 22 12.52 -0.96 -10.19
CA TYR A 22 13.04 -0.37 -8.95
C TYR A 22 13.05 1.16 -9.04
N MET A 23 12.44 1.83 -8.06
CA MET A 23 12.25 3.29 -8.00
C MET A 23 11.47 3.90 -9.17
N GLU A 24 10.74 3.11 -9.95
CA GLU A 24 9.86 3.61 -11.00
C GLU A 24 8.65 4.32 -10.38
N VAL A 25 8.48 5.60 -10.71
CA VAL A 25 7.33 6.41 -10.27
C VAL A 25 6.28 6.35 -11.36
N VAL A 26 5.18 5.65 -11.10
CA VAL A 26 4.07 5.49 -12.03
C VAL A 26 2.79 6.11 -11.49
N ASP A 27 1.89 6.42 -12.42
CA ASP A 27 0.53 6.81 -12.11
C ASP A 27 -0.33 5.55 -11.93
N ILE A 28 -0.62 5.20 -10.68
CA ILE A 28 -1.42 4.01 -10.39
C ILE A 28 -2.88 4.24 -10.79
N GLU A 29 -3.39 5.47 -10.69
CA GLU A 29 -4.75 5.82 -11.10
C GLU A 29 -4.96 5.56 -12.60
N GLU A 30 -3.97 5.94 -13.43
CA GLU A 30 -4.01 5.68 -14.87
C GLU A 30 -4.02 4.17 -15.17
N ILE A 31 -3.16 3.39 -14.51
CA ILE A 31 -3.08 1.93 -14.69
C ILE A 31 -4.39 1.23 -14.32
N LEU A 32 -5.02 1.64 -13.21
CA LEU A 32 -6.30 1.08 -12.78
C LEU A 32 -7.41 1.41 -13.78
N LYS A 33 -7.44 2.65 -14.28
CA LYS A 33 -8.41 3.09 -15.29
C LYS A 33 -8.26 2.33 -16.61
N GLU A 34 -7.03 2.08 -17.07
CA GLU A 34 -6.76 1.26 -18.26
C GLU A 34 -7.22 -0.20 -18.09
N ALA A 35 -7.19 -0.72 -16.87
CA ALA A 35 -7.68 -2.06 -16.52
C ALA A 35 -9.20 -2.12 -16.25
N GLU A 36 -9.93 -1.02 -16.53
CA GLU A 36 -11.36 -0.87 -16.25
C GLU A 36 -11.72 -1.05 -14.76
N ILE A 37 -10.77 -0.74 -13.86
CA ILE A 37 -10.98 -0.74 -12.42
C ILE A 37 -11.37 0.68 -12.00
N ASP A 38 -12.61 0.85 -11.55
CA ASP A 38 -13.07 2.07 -10.87
C ASP A 38 -12.91 1.91 -9.36
N GLU A 39 -11.77 2.38 -8.84
CA GLU A 39 -11.50 2.30 -7.41
C GLU A 39 -12.41 3.21 -6.61
N ARG A 40 -13.17 2.64 -5.66
CA ARG A 40 -14.05 3.40 -4.75
C ARG A 40 -13.33 3.84 -3.47
N ALA A 41 -12.47 2.97 -2.97
CA ALA A 41 -11.67 3.18 -1.77
C ALA A 41 -10.40 2.35 -1.87
N ILE A 42 -9.28 2.92 -1.43
CA ILE A 42 -7.98 2.27 -1.37
C ILE A 42 -7.58 2.17 0.10
N PHE A 43 -7.53 0.96 0.62
CA PHE A 43 -7.05 0.71 1.98
C PHE A 43 -5.58 0.37 1.94
N TYR A 44 -4.76 1.11 2.68
CA TYR A 44 -3.33 0.81 2.83
C TYR A 44 -2.99 0.55 4.30
N GLY A 45 -2.25 -0.53 4.53
CA GLY A 45 -1.82 -0.92 5.86
C GLY A 45 -0.64 -0.06 6.33
N LEU A 46 -0.78 0.51 7.53
CA LEU A 46 0.32 1.07 8.30
C LEU A 46 0.51 0.23 9.55
N GLU A 47 1.76 0.00 9.92
CA GLU A 47 2.10 -0.74 11.14
C GLU A 47 2.63 0.24 12.18
N ASP A 48 2.04 0.22 13.37
CA ASP A 48 2.53 0.95 14.55
C ASP A 48 3.05 -0.03 15.59
N ILE A 49 4.25 0.23 16.11
CA ILE A 49 4.97 -0.70 17.00
C ILE A 49 4.98 -0.11 18.41
N SER A 50 4.34 -0.82 19.35
CA SER A 50 4.29 -0.46 20.77
C SER A 50 5.11 -1.46 21.58
N THR A 51 6.18 -0.98 22.22
CA THR A 51 7.10 -1.84 22.96
C THR A 51 7.77 -1.12 24.13
N ARG A 52 8.15 -1.88 25.15
CA ARG A 52 8.94 -1.40 26.29
C ARG A 52 10.45 -1.52 26.07
N ASN A 53 10.89 -2.33 25.11
CA ASN A 53 12.31 -2.55 24.83
C ASN A 53 12.90 -1.35 24.06
N ILE A 54 14.03 -0.84 24.53
CA ILE A 54 14.65 0.37 23.97
C ILE A 54 15.13 0.20 22.52
N VAL A 55 15.59 -0.99 22.13
CA VAL A 55 16.03 -1.28 20.76
C VAL A 55 14.85 -1.20 19.79
N TRP A 56 13.73 -1.83 20.17
CA TRP A 56 12.49 -1.80 19.37
C TRP A 56 11.83 -0.43 19.33
N LYS A 57 11.98 0.36 20.40
CA LYS A 57 11.50 1.75 20.45
C LYS A 57 12.29 2.68 19.51
N ILE A 58 13.60 2.47 19.36
CA ILE A 58 14.41 3.20 18.38
C ILE A 58 14.00 2.80 16.96
N PHE A 59 13.82 1.51 16.71
CA PHE A 59 13.34 1.01 15.41
C PHE A 59 11.96 1.59 15.03
N SER A 60 11.02 1.63 15.97
CA SER A 60 9.68 2.19 15.70
C SER A 60 9.74 3.68 15.36
N LEU A 61 10.66 4.42 15.97
CA LEU A 61 10.88 5.84 15.63
C LEU A 61 11.39 5.99 14.20
N PHE A 62 12.42 5.22 13.79
CA PHE A 62 12.91 5.25 12.42
C PHE A 62 11.81 4.93 11.42
N LYS A 63 11.07 3.84 11.65
CA LYS A 63 9.96 3.42 10.80
C LYS A 63 8.89 4.52 10.64
N ARG A 64 8.59 5.26 11.71
CA ARG A 64 7.61 6.36 11.68
C ARG A 64 8.14 7.61 10.98
N LEU A 65 9.44 7.86 11.03
CA LEU A 65 10.09 8.99 10.34
C LEU A 65 10.29 8.72 8.85
N THR A 66 10.44 7.46 8.45
CA THR A 66 10.56 7.07 7.04
C THR A 66 9.22 7.27 6.33
N PRO A 67 9.21 7.92 5.15
CA PRO A 67 8.02 8.01 4.30
C PRO A 67 7.42 6.64 4.04
N ALA A 68 6.10 6.53 4.17
CA ALA A 68 5.40 5.31 3.78
C ALA A 68 5.58 5.07 2.28
N TYR A 69 5.82 3.82 1.88
CA TYR A 69 6.06 3.45 0.47
C TYR A 69 4.96 3.93 -0.48
N VAL A 70 3.73 4.02 0.03
CA VAL A 70 2.54 4.54 -0.65
C VAL A 70 2.73 5.97 -1.20
N GLN A 71 3.61 6.77 -0.60
CA GLN A 71 3.89 8.15 -1.04
C GLN A 71 4.70 8.21 -2.33
N PHE A 72 5.34 7.10 -2.74
CA PHE A 72 6.09 7.04 -4.00
C PHE A 72 5.21 6.71 -5.21
N TYR A 73 3.94 6.35 -4.97
CA TYR A 73 2.96 6.11 -6.02
C TYR A 73 1.98 7.28 -6.11
N LYS A 74 1.67 7.74 -7.32
CA LYS A 74 0.59 8.71 -7.52
C LYS A 74 -0.74 7.99 -7.36
N LEU A 75 -1.22 7.92 -6.12
CA LEU A 75 -2.53 7.39 -5.79
C LEU A 75 -3.53 8.55 -5.63
N PRO A 76 -4.83 8.32 -5.94
CA PRO A 76 -5.86 9.32 -5.74
C PRO A 76 -6.01 9.58 -4.23
N SER A 77 -5.46 10.71 -3.77
CA SER A 77 -5.39 11.06 -2.34
C SER A 77 -6.75 11.14 -1.66
N HIS A 78 -7.80 11.45 -2.41
CA HIS A 78 -9.18 11.53 -1.93
C HIS A 78 -9.86 10.17 -1.70
N LYS A 79 -9.28 9.07 -2.22
CA LYS A 79 -9.80 7.70 -2.05
C LYS A 79 -8.93 6.87 -1.10
N LEU A 80 -7.86 7.44 -0.57
CA LEU A 80 -6.84 6.74 0.19
C LEU A 80 -7.18 6.73 1.69
N HIS A 81 -7.36 5.54 2.25
CA HIS A 81 -7.68 5.31 3.66
C HIS A 81 -6.58 4.47 4.33
N GLY A 82 -5.94 5.05 5.35
CA GLY A 82 -4.94 4.35 6.14
C GLY A 82 -5.59 3.42 7.16
N VAL A 83 -5.18 2.15 7.17
CA VAL A 83 -5.57 1.17 8.18
C VAL A 83 -4.36 0.91 9.06
N ILE A 84 -4.42 1.35 10.32
CA ILE A 84 -3.32 1.18 11.26
C ILE A 84 -3.50 -0.14 12.02
N THR A 85 -2.49 -1.02 11.92
CA THR A 85 -2.38 -2.23 12.74
C THR A 85 -1.37 -1.98 13.84
N ARG A 86 -1.82 -2.07 15.09
CA ARG A 86 -0.94 -1.94 16.26
C ARG A 86 -0.36 -3.30 16.61
N VAL A 87 0.97 -3.39 16.62
CA VAL A 87 1.71 -4.57 17.05
C VAL A 87 2.29 -4.29 18.43
N GLU A 88 1.95 -5.14 19.39
CA GLU A 88 2.47 -5.06 20.76
C GLU A 88 3.58 -6.11 20.96
N MET A 89 4.72 -5.66 21.50
CA MET A 89 5.92 -6.48 21.75
C MET A 89 6.56 -6.20 23.10
#